data_AF-A0A255U7Q6-F1
#
_entry.id   AF-A0A255U7Q6-F1
#
_cell.length_a   1.000
_cell.length_b   1.000
_cell.length_c   1.000
_cell.angle_alpha   90.00
_cell.angle_beta   90.00
_cell.angle_gamma   90.00
#
_symmetry.space_group_name_H-M   'P 1'
#
loop_
_entity.id
_entity.type
_entity.pdbx_description
1 polymer ?
#
loop_
_entity_poly.entity_id
_entity_poly.type
_entity_poly.pdbx_seq_one_letter_code
_entity_poly.pdbx_strand_id
1 'polypeptide(L)'
;MDNNNIIITIGRQIGSGGSAIAKMLAEEFGARLYDKEILNLAARESGFCEEFFEENDEKKGFFKTALQFHFPLFTRNSYYNTDFNQENLYLFQCDAIRKAASEGSCVFVGRTADYVLRDMDNVVNVFVSADLDTRIAEIARRRNISDDEARKYISEGESRRASYYNYYTGKQWGHCESYDLCINAGRLGHEAATKLIADYARQVMGQANDKSHE
;
A
#
# COMPACT_ATOMS: atom_id res chain seq x y z
N MET A 1 -12.71 -12.05 -19.70
CA MET A 1 -12.41 -10.61 -19.83
C MET A 1 -10.92 -10.52 -19.69
N ASP A 2 -10.23 -10.23 -20.78
CA ASP A 2 -8.77 -10.13 -20.80
C ASP A 2 -8.40 -8.89 -19.99
N ASN A 3 -8.13 -9.11 -18.70
CA ASN A 3 -7.98 -8.03 -17.75
C ASN A 3 -6.54 -7.53 -17.84
N ASN A 4 -6.28 -6.65 -18.83
CA ASN A 4 -4.98 -6.03 -19.10
C ASN A 4 -4.58 -4.98 -18.03
N ASN A 5 -5.09 -5.14 -16.81
CA ASN A 5 -4.89 -4.23 -15.69
C ASN A 5 -3.47 -4.37 -15.16
N ILE A 6 -2.82 -3.24 -14.92
CA ILE A 6 -1.49 -3.18 -14.34
C ILE A 6 -1.61 -3.12 -12.84
N ILE A 7 -1.21 -4.19 -12.15
CA ILE A 7 -1.28 -4.25 -10.70
C ILE A 7 0.13 -4.35 -10.12
N ILE A 8 0.54 -3.33 -9.39
CA ILE A 8 1.85 -3.27 -8.73
C ILE A 8 1.64 -3.14 -7.23
N THR A 9 2.29 -3.99 -6.44
CA THR A 9 2.28 -3.88 -4.97
C THR A 9 3.66 -3.44 -4.48
N ILE A 10 3.69 -2.57 -3.47
CA ILE A 10 4.93 -1.94 -2.98
C ILE A 10 5.05 -2.11 -1.46
N GLY A 11 5.88 -3.08 -1.08
CA GLY A 11 6.57 -3.13 0.20
C GLY A 11 7.71 -2.10 0.23
N ARG A 12 7.98 -1.51 1.40
CA ARG A 12 9.02 -0.48 1.50
C ARG A 12 9.52 -0.25 2.91
N GLN A 13 10.81 0.02 3.04
CA GLN A 13 11.41 0.60 4.23
C GLN A 13 10.95 2.06 4.44
N ILE A 14 10.93 2.53 5.68
CA ILE A 14 10.63 3.92 6.04
C ILE A 14 11.80 4.79 5.62
N GLY A 15 11.53 5.88 4.89
CA GLY A 15 12.57 6.78 4.37
C GLY A 15 13.24 6.31 3.07
N SER A 16 12.80 5.19 2.49
CA SER A 16 13.40 4.62 1.26
C SER A 16 12.98 5.30 -0.05
N GLY A 17 12.04 6.25 -0.02
CA GLY A 17 11.46 6.81 -1.24
C GLY A 17 10.34 5.98 -1.87
N GLY A 18 10.00 4.80 -1.33
CA GLY A 18 8.98 3.92 -1.92
C GLY A 18 7.60 4.58 -2.15
N SER A 19 7.18 5.53 -1.31
CA SER A 19 5.94 6.28 -1.54
C SER A 19 6.01 7.26 -2.72
N ALA A 20 7.19 7.80 -3.02
CA ALA A 20 7.38 8.67 -4.19
C ALA A 20 7.37 7.81 -5.47
N ILE A 21 8.11 6.70 -5.45
CA ILE A 21 8.12 5.72 -6.55
C ILE A 21 6.71 5.20 -6.85
N ALA A 22 5.91 4.88 -5.83
CA ALA A 22 4.53 4.45 -6.00
C ALA A 22 3.66 5.47 -6.75
N LYS A 23 3.83 6.77 -6.45
CA LYS A 23 3.11 7.85 -7.14
C LYS A 23 3.55 7.95 -8.60
N MET A 24 4.85 7.91 -8.86
CA MET A 24 5.38 7.98 -10.22
C MET A 24 4.94 6.78 -11.07
N LEU A 25 4.88 5.57 -10.48
CA LEU A 25 4.34 4.38 -11.15
C LEU A 25 2.84 4.52 -11.44
N ALA A 26 2.07 5.08 -10.50
CA ALA A 26 0.65 5.33 -10.70
C ALA A 26 0.42 6.32 -11.86
N GLU A 27 1.21 7.39 -11.93
CA GLU A 27 1.18 8.37 -13.02
C GLU A 27 1.60 7.73 -14.37
N GLU A 28 2.71 6.99 -14.39
CA GLU A 28 3.25 6.31 -15.58
C GLU A 28 2.24 5.37 -16.24
N PHE A 29 1.46 4.64 -15.43
CA PHE A 29 0.50 3.65 -15.92
C PHE A 29 -0.95 4.12 -15.95
N GLY A 30 -1.21 5.39 -15.62
CA GLY A 30 -2.59 5.90 -15.44
C GLY A 30 -3.39 5.09 -14.41
N ALA A 31 -2.70 4.54 -13.41
CA ALA A 31 -3.25 3.64 -12.41
C ALA A 31 -3.69 4.41 -11.15
N ARG A 32 -4.65 3.84 -10.42
CA ARG A 32 -5.06 4.40 -9.12
C ARG A 32 -4.05 4.00 -8.03
N LEU A 33 -3.67 4.96 -7.19
CA LEU A 33 -2.79 4.71 -6.05
C LEU A 33 -3.60 4.43 -4.79
N TYR A 34 -3.35 3.28 -4.16
CA TYR A 34 -4.00 2.86 -2.92
C TYR A 34 -2.96 2.68 -1.81
N ASP A 35 -3.10 3.45 -0.73
CA ASP A 35 -2.31 3.25 0.48
C ASP A 35 -3.18 2.81 1.66
N LYS A 36 -2.58 2.75 2.86
CA LYS A 36 -3.31 2.35 4.07
C LYS A 36 -4.53 3.23 4.35
N GLU A 37 -4.42 4.54 4.14
CA GLU A 37 -5.49 5.48 4.50
C GLU A 37 -6.66 5.33 3.53
N ILE A 38 -6.36 5.24 2.23
CA ILE A 38 -7.38 5.05 1.18
C ILE A 38 -8.06 3.69 1.34
N LEU A 39 -7.31 2.62 1.62
CA LEU A 39 -7.90 1.29 1.82
C LEU A 39 -8.74 1.21 3.10
N ASN A 40 -8.33 1.90 4.16
CA ASN A 40 -9.15 2.01 5.36
C ASN A 40 -10.43 2.78 5.11
N LEU A 41 -10.37 3.83 4.30
CA LEU A 41 -11.55 4.60 3.94
C LEU A 41 -12.49 3.76 3.07
N ALA A 42 -11.97 3.11 2.03
CA ALA A 42 -12.73 2.22 1.16
C ALA A 42 -13.40 1.07 1.94
N ALA A 43 -12.67 0.47 2.88
CA ALA A 43 -13.23 -0.56 3.77
C ALA A 43 -14.38 -0.03 4.64
N ARG A 44 -14.28 1.22 5.10
CA ARG A 44 -15.32 1.85 5.93
C ARG A 44 -16.54 2.31 5.13
N GLU A 45 -16.33 2.77 3.91
CA GLU A 45 -17.38 3.28 3.02
C GLU A 45 -18.06 2.18 2.21
N SER A 46 -17.41 1.03 2.05
CA SER A 46 -18.06 -0.13 1.47
C SER A 46 -19.18 -0.59 2.41
N GLY A 47 -20.39 -0.79 1.88
CA GLY A 47 -21.60 -1.22 2.64
C GLY A 47 -21.44 -2.49 3.48
N PHE A 48 -20.30 -3.18 3.40
CA PHE A 48 -19.84 -4.17 4.40
C PHE A 48 -19.71 -3.60 5.82
N CYS A 49 -19.55 -2.28 5.93
CA CYS A 49 -19.61 -1.54 7.17
C CYS A 49 -21.05 -1.17 7.56
N GLU A 50 -21.98 -0.97 6.62
CA GLU A 50 -23.37 -0.59 6.95
C GLU A 50 -24.04 -1.68 7.78
N GLU A 51 -23.91 -2.95 7.42
CA GLU A 51 -24.48 -4.07 8.21
C GLU A 51 -23.88 -4.18 9.62
N PHE A 52 -22.61 -3.79 9.81
CA PHE A 52 -21.93 -3.79 11.10
C PHE A 52 -22.17 -2.50 11.92
N PHE A 53 -22.42 -1.37 11.24
CA PHE A 53 -22.76 -0.09 11.84
C PHE A 53 -24.26 0.01 12.16
N GLU A 54 -25.17 -0.58 11.38
CA GLU A 54 -26.61 -0.65 11.65
C GLU A 54 -26.90 -1.34 12.99
N GLU A 55 -26.11 -2.34 13.37
CA GLU A 55 -26.18 -2.98 14.69
C GLU A 55 -25.72 -2.05 15.84
N ASN A 56 -24.99 -0.98 15.53
CA ASN A 56 -24.52 0.05 16.46
C ASN A 56 -25.23 1.41 16.30
N ASP A 57 -26.09 1.59 15.29
CA ASP A 57 -26.64 2.89 14.86
C ASP A 57 -27.96 3.27 15.55
N GLU A 58 -28.30 2.65 16.68
CA GLU A 58 -29.22 3.29 17.64
C GLU A 58 -28.64 4.63 18.18
N LYS A 59 -27.37 4.95 17.88
CA LYS A 59 -26.71 6.18 18.32
C LYS A 59 -25.76 6.79 17.28
N LYS A 60 -26.28 7.47 16.24
CA LYS A 60 -26.20 8.95 16.04
C LYS A 60 -26.04 9.36 14.57
N GLY A 61 -27.04 10.07 14.06
CA GLY A 61 -27.07 10.74 12.76
C GLY A 61 -26.16 11.98 12.62
N PHE A 62 -24.84 11.79 12.62
CA PHE A 62 -23.86 12.85 12.35
C PHE A 62 -23.22 12.80 10.94
N PHE A 63 -23.38 11.70 10.20
CA PHE A 63 -22.60 11.45 8.98
C PHE A 63 -23.16 12.10 7.69
N LYS A 64 -24.42 12.53 7.66
CA LYS A 64 -25.02 13.15 6.48
C LYS A 64 -24.38 14.48 6.05
N THR A 65 -23.62 15.14 6.92
CA THR A 65 -23.12 16.51 6.68
C THR A 65 -21.72 16.57 6.04
N ALA A 66 -20.89 15.53 6.16
CA ALA A 66 -19.50 15.56 5.66
C ALA A 66 -19.37 15.26 4.15
N LEU A 67 -20.42 14.72 3.52
CA LEU A 67 -20.43 14.24 2.14
C LEU A 67 -20.48 15.37 1.08
N GLN A 68 -20.47 16.64 1.48
CA GLN A 68 -20.75 17.77 0.57
C GLN A 68 -19.54 18.61 0.10
N PHE A 69 -18.31 18.34 0.52
CA PHE A 69 -17.16 19.17 0.10
C PHE A 69 -15.97 18.36 -0.45
N HIS A 70 -15.62 18.67 -1.70
CA HIS A 70 -14.38 18.29 -2.38
C HIS A 70 -13.12 18.74 -1.59
N PHE A 71 -12.03 17.96 -1.69
CA PHE A 71 -10.61 18.19 -1.29
C PHE A 71 -10.19 19.66 -1.07
N PRO A 72 -9.22 20.05 -0.19
CA PRO A 72 -8.10 19.30 0.44
C PRO A 72 -7.93 19.61 1.96
N LEU A 73 -7.02 18.94 2.69
CA LEU A 73 -6.14 19.54 3.74
C LEU A 73 -5.47 18.49 4.64
N PHE A 74 -4.21 18.79 4.94
CA PHE A 74 -3.35 18.21 5.96
C PHE A 74 -3.96 18.28 7.37
N THR A 75 -3.53 17.34 8.21
CA THR A 75 -3.64 17.28 9.68
C THR A 75 -4.96 16.72 10.27
N ARG A 76 -4.88 15.54 10.90
CA ARG A 76 -4.70 15.40 12.35
C ARG A 76 -4.63 13.93 12.72
N ASN A 77 -3.65 13.61 13.56
CA ASN A 77 -3.73 12.48 14.48
C ASN A 77 -5.11 12.47 15.11
N SER A 78 -5.93 11.47 14.80
CA SER A 78 -7.09 11.18 15.60
C SER A 78 -7.10 9.71 15.94
N TYR A 79 -6.66 9.48 17.17
CA TYR A 79 -7.06 8.38 18.02
C TYR A 79 -8.56 8.15 17.86
N TYR A 80 -8.93 7.09 17.13
CA TYR A 80 -10.25 6.49 17.24
C TYR A 80 -10.02 4.99 17.45
N ASN A 81 -9.74 4.66 18.72
CA ASN A 81 -10.08 3.37 19.29
C ASN A 81 -11.59 3.36 19.48
N THR A 82 -12.28 2.73 18.56
CA THR A 82 -13.58 2.11 18.80
C THR A 82 -13.47 0.71 18.22
N ASP A 83 -13.95 -0.25 18.99
CA ASP A 83 -13.87 -1.71 18.87
C ASP A 83 -14.25 -2.29 17.49
N PHE A 84 -13.45 -1.97 16.47
CA PHE A 84 -13.37 -2.74 15.25
C PHE A 84 -12.46 -3.93 15.52
N ASN A 85 -12.99 -5.16 15.44
CA ASN A 85 -12.13 -6.34 15.46
C ASN A 85 -11.07 -6.17 14.36
N GLN A 86 -9.78 -6.18 14.73
CA GLN A 86 -8.67 -5.98 13.79
C GLN A 86 -8.71 -7.00 12.65
N GLU A 87 -9.25 -8.19 12.91
CA GLU A 87 -9.47 -9.23 11.90
C GLU A 87 -10.55 -8.82 10.89
N ASN A 88 -11.68 -8.29 11.35
CA ASN A 88 -12.73 -7.78 10.45
C ASN A 88 -12.21 -6.63 9.59
N LEU A 89 -11.47 -5.70 10.19
CA LEU A 89 -10.83 -4.61 9.43
C LEU A 89 -9.86 -5.14 8.36
N TYR A 90 -9.11 -6.21 8.68
CA TYR A 90 -8.23 -6.84 7.72
C TYR A 90 -9.01 -7.50 6.57
N LEU A 91 -10.09 -8.21 6.86
CA LEU A 91 -10.95 -8.82 5.84
C LEU A 91 -11.54 -7.75 4.90
N PHE A 92 -12.07 -6.65 5.44
CA PHE A 92 -12.59 -5.56 4.62
C PHE A 92 -11.50 -4.88 3.77
N GLN A 93 -10.26 -4.76 4.29
CA GLN A 93 -9.12 -4.31 3.48
C GLN A 93 -8.82 -5.29 2.35
N CYS A 94 -8.86 -6.61 2.61
CA CYS A 94 -8.64 -7.62 1.57
C CYS A 94 -9.67 -7.50 0.45
N ASP A 95 -10.94 -7.32 0.80
CA ASP A 95 -12.02 -7.19 -0.19
C ASP A 95 -11.93 -5.88 -0.97
N ALA A 96 -11.59 -4.78 -0.31
CA ALA A 96 -11.31 -3.51 -0.97
C ALA A 96 -10.12 -3.61 -1.95
N ILE A 97 -9.05 -4.33 -1.58
CA ILE A 97 -7.89 -4.57 -2.45
C ILE A 97 -8.31 -5.39 -3.69
N ARG A 98 -9.04 -6.50 -3.50
CA ARG A 98 -9.52 -7.34 -4.62
C ARG A 98 -10.45 -6.59 -5.56
N LYS A 99 -11.38 -5.81 -4.99
CA LYS A 99 -12.31 -4.99 -5.76
C LYS A 99 -11.57 -3.92 -6.56
N ALA A 100 -10.64 -3.20 -5.95
CA ALA A 100 -9.84 -2.21 -6.67
C ALA A 100 -9.05 -2.85 -7.83
N ALA A 101 -8.42 -4.00 -7.60
CA ALA A 101 -7.69 -4.75 -8.61
C ALA A 101 -8.57 -5.26 -9.78
N SER A 102 -9.85 -5.58 -9.53
CA SER A 102 -10.78 -6.01 -10.58
C SER A 102 -11.33 -4.84 -11.40
N GLU A 103 -11.41 -3.63 -10.83
CA GLU A 103 -11.94 -2.43 -11.50
C GLU A 103 -10.95 -1.78 -12.48
N GLY A 104 -9.64 -1.92 -12.27
CA GLY A 104 -8.65 -1.31 -13.15
C GLY A 104 -7.20 -1.43 -12.66
N SER A 105 -6.29 -0.78 -13.40
CA SER A 105 -4.88 -0.68 -13.03
C SER A 105 -4.69 0.03 -11.68
N CYS A 106 -3.89 -0.57 -10.81
CA CYS A 106 -3.70 -0.14 -9.43
C CYS A 106 -2.24 -0.23 -8.98
N VAL A 107 -1.82 0.72 -8.16
CA VAL A 107 -0.57 0.65 -7.39
C VAL A 107 -0.93 0.60 -5.91
N PHE A 108 -0.61 -0.49 -5.23
CA PHE A 108 -0.88 -0.69 -3.80
C PHE A 108 0.37 -0.47 -2.96
N VAL A 109 0.25 0.25 -1.84
CA VAL A 109 1.37 0.57 -0.97
C VAL A 109 1.22 -0.12 0.40
N GLY A 110 1.63 -1.39 0.45
CA GLY A 110 1.64 -2.24 1.64
C GLY A 110 0.32 -2.97 1.88
N ARG A 111 -0.11 -3.08 3.14
CA ARG A 111 -1.36 -3.77 3.56
C ARG A 111 -1.49 -5.19 2.97
N THR A 112 -0.35 -5.89 2.89
CA THR A 112 -0.25 -7.27 2.39
C THR A 112 -0.92 -7.48 1.03
N ALA A 113 -1.03 -6.43 0.20
CA ALA A 113 -1.68 -6.52 -1.10
C ALA A 113 -1.05 -7.60 -1.99
N ASP A 114 0.26 -7.79 -1.89
CA ASP A 114 1.01 -8.87 -2.54
C ASP A 114 0.48 -10.26 -2.16
N TYR A 115 0.12 -10.46 -0.90
CA TYR A 115 -0.44 -11.72 -0.44
C TYR A 115 -1.93 -11.85 -0.75
N VAL A 116 -2.69 -10.76 -0.66
CA VAL A 116 -4.13 -10.76 -0.96
C VAL A 116 -4.39 -11.09 -2.44
N LEU A 117 -3.51 -10.64 -3.32
CA LEU A 117 -3.61 -10.77 -4.77
C LEU A 117 -2.72 -11.89 -5.34
N ARG A 118 -2.18 -12.77 -4.49
CA ARG A 118 -1.20 -13.82 -4.87
C ARG A 118 -1.69 -14.83 -5.91
N ASP A 119 -3.01 -14.97 -6.05
CA ASP A 119 -3.64 -15.91 -6.98
C ASP A 119 -3.97 -15.24 -8.33
N MET A 120 -3.51 -14.00 -8.56
CA MET A 120 -3.64 -13.26 -9.81
C MET A 120 -2.32 -13.27 -10.59
N ASP A 121 -2.38 -13.60 -11.88
CA ASP A 121 -1.20 -13.73 -12.73
C ASP A 121 -0.60 -12.37 -13.17
N ASN A 122 -1.37 -11.29 -13.08
CA ASN A 122 -1.00 -9.95 -13.55
C ASN A 122 -0.58 -9.00 -12.40
N VAL A 123 0.11 -9.54 -11.38
CA VAL A 123 0.55 -8.77 -10.21
C VAL A 123 2.07 -8.78 -10.09
N VAL A 124 2.66 -7.60 -9.91
CA VAL A 124 4.10 -7.42 -9.69
C VAL A 124 4.34 -6.90 -8.29
N ASN A 125 5.08 -7.67 -7.50
CA ASN A 125 5.35 -7.39 -6.10
C ASN A 125 6.77 -6.82 -5.93
N VAL A 126 6.86 -5.58 -5.44
CA VAL A 126 8.12 -4.85 -5.33
C VAL A 126 8.43 -4.51 -3.88
N PHE A 127 9.70 -4.63 -3.50
CA PHE A 127 10.20 -4.10 -2.25
C PHE A 127 11.24 -3.00 -2.46
N VAL A 128 10.97 -1.82 -1.89
CA VAL A 128 11.87 -0.66 -1.97
C VAL A 128 12.65 -0.47 -0.67
N SER A 129 13.97 -0.45 -0.79
CA SER A 129 14.93 -0.29 0.31
C SER A 129 15.87 0.90 0.05
N ALA A 130 16.57 1.32 1.10
CA ALA A 130 17.68 2.27 1.00
C ALA A 130 18.63 2.10 2.19
N ASP A 131 19.86 2.60 2.05
CA ASP A 131 20.85 2.54 3.12
C ASP A 131 20.35 3.30 4.36
N LEU A 132 20.63 2.76 5.55
CA LEU A 132 20.03 3.26 6.79
C LEU A 132 20.34 4.74 7.05
N ASP A 133 21.57 5.17 6.79
CA ASP A 133 21.98 6.56 7.01
C ASP A 133 21.26 7.53 6.06
N THR A 134 21.04 7.13 4.79
CA THR A 134 20.20 7.88 3.85
C THR A 134 18.76 8.01 4.36
N ARG A 135 18.20 6.91 4.90
CA ARG A 135 16.84 6.90 5.46
C ARG A 135 16.74 7.78 6.70
N ILE A 136 17.74 7.74 7.58
CA ILE A 136 17.81 8.58 8.80
C ILE A 136 17.83 10.05 8.41
N ALA A 137 18.75 10.47 7.54
CA ALA A 137 18.87 11.85 7.09
C ALA A 137 17.57 12.37 6.47
N GLU A 138 16.91 11.56 5.63
CA GLU A 138 15.65 11.93 5.00
C GLU A 138 14.50 12.06 6.01
N ILE A 139 14.42 11.16 7.00
CA ILE A 139 13.40 11.22 8.05
C ILE A 139 13.64 12.39 9.01
N ALA A 140 14.87 12.59 9.45
CA ALA A 140 15.29 13.70 10.30
C ALA A 140 14.90 15.04 9.65
N ARG A 141 15.26 15.22 8.37
CA ARG A 141 14.90 16.41 7.57
C ARG A 141 13.38 16.59 7.44
N ARG A 142 12.65 15.54 7.06
CA ARG A 142 11.19 15.63 6.80
C ARG A 142 10.36 15.87 8.05
N ARG A 143 10.82 15.39 9.20
CA ARG A 143 10.09 15.46 10.46
C ARG A 143 10.63 16.54 11.41
N ASN A 144 11.75 17.17 11.06
CA ASN A 144 12.46 18.12 11.91
C ASN A 144 12.79 17.53 13.29
N ILE A 145 13.46 16.38 13.29
CA ILE A 145 13.87 15.62 14.48
C ILE A 145 15.35 15.26 14.37
N SER A 146 15.97 14.85 15.48
CA SER A 146 17.36 14.38 15.51
C SER A 146 17.54 13.03 14.79
N ASP A 147 18.78 12.71 14.42
CA ASP A 147 19.14 11.43 13.80
C ASP A 147 18.80 10.23 14.69
N ASP A 148 18.95 10.37 16.01
CA ASP A 148 18.60 9.33 16.98
C ASP A 148 17.09 9.10 17.05
N GLU A 149 16.30 10.18 17.05
CA GLU A 149 14.84 10.09 16.99
C GLU A 149 14.36 9.50 15.66
N ALA A 150 15.02 9.86 14.55
CA ALA A 150 14.74 9.30 13.22
C ALA A 150 15.06 7.80 13.17
N ARG A 151 16.20 7.36 13.72
CA ARG A 151 16.58 5.94 13.82
C ARG A 151 15.54 5.16 14.63
N LYS A 152 15.13 5.69 15.78
CA LYS A 152 14.08 5.09 16.61
C LYS A 152 12.75 4.99 15.87
N TYR A 153 12.33 6.07 15.21
CA TYR A 153 11.10 6.11 14.40
C TYR A 153 11.10 5.05 13.29
N ILE A 154 12.21 4.90 12.57
CA ILE A 154 12.37 3.88 11.52
C ILE A 154 12.23 2.50 12.14
N SER A 155 13.01 2.19 13.18
CA SER A 155 13.02 0.87 13.83
C SER A 155 11.63 0.47 14.34
N GLU A 156 10.94 1.35 15.06
CA GLU A 156 9.60 1.07 15.61
C GLU A 156 8.52 0.95 14.51
N GLY A 157 8.62 1.77 13.46
CA GLY A 157 7.71 1.71 12.33
C GLY A 157 7.89 0.46 11.48
N GLU A 158 9.13 0.04 11.24
CA GLU A 158 9.46 -1.16 10.47
C GLU A 158 9.16 -2.44 11.26
N SER A 159 9.43 -2.46 12.56
CA SER A 159 9.01 -3.56 13.45
C SER A 159 7.49 -3.79 13.35
N ARG A 160 6.68 -2.73 13.43
CA ARG A 160 5.22 -2.84 13.25
C ARG A 160 4.81 -3.32 11.85
N ARG A 161 5.51 -2.89 10.79
CA ARG A 161 5.24 -3.35 9.42
C ARG A 161 5.56 -4.84 9.27
N ALA A 162 6.69 -5.27 9.81
CA ALA A 162 7.13 -6.66 9.78
C ALA A 162 6.20 -7.55 10.59
N SER A 163 5.86 -7.19 11.84
CA SER A 163 4.93 -7.98 12.65
C SER A 163 3.57 -8.15 11.97
N TYR A 164 3.01 -7.06 11.42
CA TYR A 164 1.74 -7.12 10.70
C TYR A 164 1.83 -8.02 9.46
N TYR A 165 2.85 -7.82 8.62
CA TYR A 165 3.02 -8.57 7.39
C TYR A 165 3.25 -10.06 7.65
N ASN A 166 4.18 -10.38 8.55
CA ASN A 166 4.52 -11.77 8.85
C ASN A 166 3.34 -12.53 9.46
N TYR A 167 2.57 -11.87 10.34
CA TYR A 167 1.38 -12.47 10.95
C TYR A 167 0.33 -12.87 9.91
N TYR A 168 -0.01 -11.95 8.98
CA TYR A 168 -1.12 -12.19 8.04
C TYR A 168 -0.74 -13.02 6.82
N THR A 169 0.56 -13.12 6.49
CA THR A 169 1.00 -13.75 5.23
C THR A 169 1.81 -15.03 5.43
N GLY A 170 2.35 -15.26 6.63
CA GLY A 170 3.36 -16.30 6.88
C GLY A 170 4.70 -16.08 6.17
N LYS A 171 4.84 -15.02 5.35
CA LYS A 171 6.08 -14.63 4.68
C LYS A 171 6.93 -13.74 5.58
N GLN A 172 8.14 -13.41 5.14
CA GLN A 172 9.04 -12.50 5.85
C GLN A 172 9.12 -11.14 5.14
N TRP A 173 8.71 -10.09 5.86
CA TRP A 173 8.77 -8.71 5.36
C TRP A 173 10.19 -8.28 5.01
N GLY A 174 10.36 -7.75 3.80
CA GLY A 174 11.65 -7.31 3.28
C GLY A 174 12.61 -8.43 2.84
N HIS A 175 12.20 -9.70 2.91
CA HIS A 175 13.00 -10.81 2.37
C HIS A 175 12.74 -10.97 0.87
N CYS A 176 13.77 -11.26 0.08
CA CYS A 176 13.65 -11.28 -1.38
C CYS A 176 12.65 -12.34 -1.89
N GLU A 177 12.54 -13.48 -1.21
CA GLU A 177 11.58 -14.55 -1.56
C GLU A 177 10.12 -14.13 -1.42
N SER A 178 9.83 -13.02 -0.72
CA SER A 178 8.48 -12.51 -0.55
C SER A 178 8.01 -11.64 -1.72
N TYR A 179 8.92 -11.22 -2.61
CA TYR A 179 8.68 -10.22 -3.66
C TYR A 179 9.31 -10.64 -4.99
N ASP A 180 8.80 -10.13 -6.10
CA ASP A 180 9.35 -10.39 -7.42
C ASP A 180 10.60 -9.54 -7.68
N LEU A 181 10.63 -8.32 -7.13
CA LEU A 181 11.71 -7.36 -7.35
C LEU A 181 12.06 -6.57 -6.08
N CYS A 182 13.31 -6.65 -5.65
CA CYS A 182 13.84 -5.87 -4.52
C CYS A 182 14.86 -4.83 -5.02
N ILE A 183 14.62 -3.54 -4.76
CA ILE A 183 15.46 -2.44 -5.27
C ILE A 183 15.96 -1.57 -4.11
N ASN A 184 17.24 -1.19 -4.17
CA ASN A 184 17.80 -0.13 -3.34
C ASN A 184 17.67 1.22 -4.08
N ALA A 185 16.63 1.97 -3.75
CA ALA A 185 16.36 3.27 -4.37
C ALA A 185 17.29 4.39 -3.86
N GLY A 186 17.93 4.20 -2.70
CA GLY A 186 18.95 5.13 -2.20
C GLY A 186 20.18 5.19 -3.11
N ARG A 187 20.54 4.06 -3.75
CA ARG A 187 21.64 4.00 -4.72
C ARG A 187 21.22 4.40 -6.13
N LEU A 188 20.02 4.00 -6.55
CA LEU A 188 19.57 4.15 -7.93
C LEU A 188 18.93 5.52 -8.20
N GLY A 189 18.31 6.14 -7.19
CA GLY A 189 17.45 7.30 -7.34
C GLY A 189 16.01 6.91 -7.73
N HIS A 190 15.04 7.76 -7.38
CA HIS A 190 13.62 7.44 -7.53
C HIS A 190 13.19 7.29 -9.01
N GLU A 191 13.65 8.17 -9.90
CA GLU A 191 13.29 8.15 -11.32
C GLU A 191 13.77 6.86 -12.00
N ALA A 192 15.05 6.51 -11.82
CA ALA A 192 15.61 5.30 -12.40
C ALA A 192 15.03 4.04 -11.77
N ALA A 193 14.72 4.04 -10.46
CA ALA A 193 14.00 2.94 -9.82
C ALA A 193 12.58 2.76 -10.38
N THR A 194 11.83 3.86 -10.56
CA THR A 194 10.50 3.83 -11.19
C THR A 194 10.58 3.23 -12.59
N LYS A 195 11.53 3.69 -13.42
CA LYS A 195 11.71 3.16 -14.78
C LYS A 195 12.01 1.67 -14.77
N LEU A 196 12.93 1.22 -13.91
CA LEU A 196 13.28 -0.20 -13.77
C LEU A 196 12.07 -1.06 -13.39
N ILE A 197 11.28 -0.60 -12.42
CA ILE A 197 10.06 -1.30 -11.99
C ILE A 197 9.03 -1.34 -13.11
N ALA A 198 8.83 -0.22 -13.82
CA ALA A 198 7.88 -0.14 -14.92
C ALA A 198 8.27 -1.09 -16.06
N ASP A 199 9.56 -1.15 -16.41
CA ASP A 199 10.06 -2.04 -17.45
C ASP A 199 9.90 -3.51 -17.05
N TYR A 200 10.22 -3.87 -15.80
CA TYR A 200 9.96 -5.21 -15.27
C TYR A 200 8.47 -5.57 -15.35
N ALA A 201 7.59 -4.66 -14.93
CA ALA A 201 6.16 -4.91 -14.94
C ALA A 201 5.60 -5.13 -16.35
N ARG A 202 6.03 -4.34 -17.33
CA ARG A 202 5.65 -4.53 -18.74
C ARG A 202 6.06 -5.90 -19.28
N GLN A 203 7.24 -6.39 -18.90
CA GLN A 203 7.72 -7.70 -19.34
C GLN A 203 6.90 -8.84 -18.74
N VAL A 204 6.61 -8.79 -17.44
CA VAL A 204 5.80 -9.81 -16.76
C VAL A 204 4.39 -9.85 -17.35
N MET A 205 3.77 -8.69 -17.57
CA MET A 205 2.41 -8.63 -18.11
C MET A 205 2.34 -9.00 -19.60
N GLY A 206 3.37 -8.70 -20.38
CA GLY A 206 3.47 -9.19 -21.76
C GLY A 206 3.46 -10.73 -21.82
N GLN A 207 4.18 -11.38 -20.91
CA GLN A 207 4.22 -12.85 -20.83
C GLN A 207 2.92 -13.48 -20.31
N ALA A 208 2.19 -12.78 -19.44
CA ALA A 208 0.90 -13.26 -18.93
C ALA A 208 -0.17 -13.31 -20.03
N ASN A 209 -0.20 -12.28 -20.90
CA ASN A 209 -1.14 -12.22 -22.03
C ASN A 209 -0.88 -13.33 -23.06
N ASP A 210 0.39 -13.67 -23.32
CA ASP A 210 0.73 -14.75 -24.26
C ASP A 210 0.23 -16.12 -23.76
N LYS A 211 0.27 -16.37 -22.44
CA LYS A 211 -0.21 -17.64 -21.85
C LYS A 211 -1.74 -17.79 -21.83
N SER A 212 -2.50 -16.68 -21.84
CA SER A 212 -3.96 -16.73 -21.90
C SER A 212 -4.52 -17.09 -23.29
N HIS A 213 -3.66 -17.17 -24.30
CA HIS A 213 -4.03 -17.50 -25.68
C HIS A 213 -3.57 -18.90 -26.15
N GLU A 214 -2.93 -19.68 -25.28
CA GLU A 214 -2.63 -21.12 -25.48
C GLU A 214 -3.70 -22.01 -24.84
#